data_AF-A0A8T6NBL1-F1
#
_entry.id   AF-A0A8T6NBL1-F1
#
_cell.length_a   1.000
_cell.length_b   1.000
_cell.length_c   1.000
_cell.angle_alpha   90.00
_cell.angle_beta   90.00
_cell.angle_gamma   90.00
#
_symmetry.space_group_name_H-M   'P 1'
#
loop_
_entity.id
_entity.type
_entity.pdbx_description
1 polymer ?
#
loop_
_entity_poly.entity_id
_entity_poly.type
_entity_poly.pdbx_seq_one_letter_code
_entity_poly.pdbx_strand_id
1 'polypeptide(L)'
;MKDIEIILQDKNIKPNTDIIGTVRVNYSGKFDSIVINTQILGSNDLMLFTSYNGKKISQRSSRLFISKDTMQQNKADFTAMITFEPTQKHDVKFRASIIEQHKEVENDVIFASFS
;
A
#
# COMPACT_ATOMS: atom_id res chain seq x y z
N MET A 1 3.64 -14.54 -14.33
CA MET A 1 3.67 -13.91 -12.99
C MET A 1 3.42 -12.42 -13.17
N LYS A 2 2.79 -11.74 -12.21
CA LYS A 2 2.67 -10.28 -12.27
C LYS A 2 4.02 -9.63 -11.97
N ASP A 3 4.33 -8.53 -12.64
CA ASP A 3 5.56 -7.74 -12.42
C ASP A 3 5.59 -7.07 -11.06
N ILE A 4 4.42 -6.75 -10.52
CA ILE A 4 4.21 -6.30 -9.15
C ILE A 4 2.95 -6.97 -8.59
N GLU A 5 2.97 -7.31 -7.32
CA GLU A 5 1.84 -7.91 -6.63
C GLU A 5 1.70 -7.28 -5.24
N ILE A 6 0.51 -6.77 -4.92
CA ILE A 6 0.17 -6.30 -3.59
C ILE A 6 -0.75 -7.31 -2.90
N ILE A 7 -0.42 -7.63 -1.65
CA ILE A 7 -1.09 -8.64 -0.84
C ILE A 7 -1.39 -8.02 0.53
N LEU A 8 -2.62 -8.18 1.00
CA LEU A 8 -3.00 -7.88 2.39
C LEU A 8 -3.13 -9.19 3.15
N GLN A 9 -2.75 -9.18 4.42
CA GLN A 9 -2.97 -10.33 5.31
C GLN A 9 -4.45 -10.58 5.57
N ASP A 10 -5.23 -9.51 5.76
CA ASP A 10 -6.68 -9.54 5.87
C ASP A 10 -7.29 -8.47 4.96
N LYS A 11 -8.36 -8.84 4.26
CA LYS A 11 -9.15 -7.94 3.42
C LYS A 11 -10.38 -7.36 4.15
N ASN A 12 -10.57 -7.71 5.42
CA ASN A 12 -11.58 -7.12 6.30
C ASN A 12 -10.90 -6.16 7.26
N ILE A 13 -10.95 -4.88 6.93
CA ILE A 13 -10.32 -3.80 7.69
C ILE A 13 -11.30 -3.35 8.78
N LYS A 14 -10.77 -3.20 9.99
CA LYS A 14 -11.48 -2.60 11.13
C LYS A 14 -10.84 -1.29 11.54
N PRO A 15 -11.61 -0.34 12.08
CA PRO A 15 -11.07 0.91 12.58
C PRO A 15 -10.06 0.65 13.70
N ASN A 16 -9.01 1.47 13.76
CA ASN A 16 -7.96 1.42 14.78
C ASN A 16 -7.20 0.07 14.86
N THR A 17 -7.21 -0.71 13.79
CA THR A 17 -6.43 -1.95 13.66
C THR A 17 -5.33 -1.82 12.61
N ASP A 18 -4.23 -2.55 12.81
CA ASP A 18 -3.13 -2.56 11.86
C ASP A 18 -3.52 -3.36 10.61
N ILE A 19 -3.47 -2.69 9.47
CA ILE A 19 -3.59 -3.27 8.15
C ILE A 19 -2.17 -3.65 7.71
N ILE A 20 -1.90 -4.94 7.63
CA ILE A 20 -0.59 -5.46 7.28
C ILE A 20 -0.61 -5.92 5.83
N GLY A 21 0.33 -5.41 5.04
CA GLY A 21 0.46 -5.77 3.64
C GLY A 21 1.90 -5.92 3.17
N THR A 22 2.03 -6.59 2.04
CA THR A 22 3.31 -6.85 1.37
C THR A 22 3.17 -6.53 -0.11
N VAL A 23 4.18 -5.88 -0.67
CA VAL A 23 4.38 -5.76 -2.12
C VAL A 23 5.56 -6.62 -2.54
N ARG A 24 5.36 -7.43 -3.57
CA ARG A 24 6.42 -8.22 -4.24
C ARG A 24 6.62 -7.70 -5.64
N VAL A 25 7.87 -7.56 -6.06
CA VAL A 25 8.23 -7.10 -7.40
C VAL A 25 9.00 -8.20 -8.13
N ASN A 26 8.45 -8.66 -9.25
CA ASN A 26 9.06 -9.64 -10.16
C ASN A 26 9.49 -9.00 -11.50
N TYR A 27 9.33 -7.69 -11.65
CA TYR A 27 9.71 -6.92 -12.82
C TYR A 27 11.20 -7.11 -13.17
N SER A 28 11.47 -7.53 -14.40
CA SER A 28 12.84 -7.78 -14.90
C SER A 28 13.60 -6.49 -15.24
N GLY A 29 12.90 -5.37 -15.40
CA GLY A 29 13.51 -4.08 -15.69
C GLY A 29 14.19 -3.44 -14.47
N LYS A 30 14.91 -2.35 -14.71
CA LYS A 30 15.44 -1.50 -13.65
C LYS A 30 14.33 -0.57 -13.18
N PHE A 31 14.17 -0.40 -11.89
CA PHE A 31 13.20 0.53 -11.33
C PHE A 31 13.82 1.21 -10.11
N ASP A 32 13.35 2.40 -9.80
CA ASP A 32 13.90 3.24 -8.73
C ASP A 32 13.18 2.97 -7.41
N SER A 33 11.86 2.76 -7.49
CA SER A 33 11.00 2.68 -6.32
C SER A 33 9.66 2.02 -6.61
N ILE A 34 8.93 1.71 -5.55
CA ILE A 34 7.50 1.45 -5.60
C ILE A 34 6.73 2.55 -4.88
N VAL A 35 5.51 2.79 -5.35
CA VAL A 35 4.55 3.69 -4.71
C VAL A 35 3.30 2.90 -4.37
N ILE A 36 2.83 3.01 -3.13
CA ILE A 36 1.57 2.46 -2.66
C ILE A 36 0.62 3.60 -2.39
N ASN A 37 -0.54 3.59 -3.05
CA ASN A 37 -1.61 4.55 -2.85
C ASN A 37 -2.85 3.83 -2.32
N THR A 38 -3.62 4.54 -1.51
CA THR A 38 -4.92 4.06 -1.05
C THR A 38 -6.02 5.09 -1.25
N GLN A 39 -7.23 4.57 -1.45
CA GLN A 39 -8.43 5.37 -1.61
C GLN A 39 -9.60 4.63 -0.97
N ILE A 40 -10.34 5.32 -0.10
CA ILE A 40 -11.59 4.82 0.46
C ILE A 40 -12.70 5.25 -0.48
N LEU A 41 -13.40 4.30 -1.10
CA LEU A 41 -14.47 4.61 -2.05
C LEU A 41 -15.70 5.16 -1.32
N GLY A 42 -16.23 6.27 -1.82
CA GLY A 42 -17.37 6.95 -1.21
C GLY A 42 -17.06 7.68 0.10
N SER A 43 -15.79 7.91 0.43
CA SER A 43 -15.39 8.79 1.53
C SER A 43 -14.20 9.68 1.11
N ASN A 44 -14.10 10.86 1.73
CA ASN A 44 -12.91 11.72 1.66
C ASN A 44 -11.90 11.43 2.78
N ASP A 45 -12.23 10.50 3.68
CA ASP A 45 -11.34 10.08 4.75
C ASP A 45 -10.12 9.33 4.20
N LEU A 46 -9.05 9.34 4.99
CA LEU A 46 -7.76 8.81 4.60
C LEU A 46 -7.38 7.59 5.45
N MET A 47 -6.82 6.59 4.78
CA MET A 47 -5.97 5.60 5.42
C MET A 47 -4.55 6.16 5.51
N LEU A 48 -3.89 5.93 6.65
CA LEU A 48 -2.56 6.46 6.92
C LEU A 48 -1.56 5.32 7.09
N PHE A 49 -0.45 5.37 6.35
CA PHE A 49 0.65 4.44 6.56
C PHE A 49 1.37 4.75 7.88
N THR A 50 1.69 3.70 8.64
CA THR A 50 2.32 3.80 9.96
C THR A 50 3.75 3.29 9.96
N SER A 51 4.09 2.32 9.11
CA SER A 51 5.45 1.81 8.95
C SER A 51 5.69 1.15 7.59
N TYR A 52 6.95 0.99 7.21
CA TYR A 52 7.38 0.12 6.12
C TYR A 52 8.76 -0.47 6.40
N ASN A 53 8.99 -1.73 6.02
CA ASN A 53 10.26 -2.46 6.22
C ASN A 53 10.82 -2.31 7.65
N GLY A 54 9.95 -2.33 8.66
CA GLY A 54 10.29 -2.16 10.08
C GLY A 54 10.57 -0.73 10.53
N LYS A 55 10.53 0.26 9.63
CA LYS A 55 10.73 1.69 9.93
C LYS A 55 9.40 2.39 10.13
N LYS A 56 9.23 3.07 11.26
CA LYS A 56 8.06 3.92 11.52
C LYS A 56 8.09 5.15 10.61
N ILE A 57 6.92 5.56 10.15
CA ILE A 57 6.75 6.78 9.35
C ILE A 57 6.37 7.91 10.30
N SER A 58 7.12 9.02 10.27
CA SER A 58 6.86 10.19 11.12
C SER A 58 5.74 11.08 10.59
N GLN A 59 5.56 11.15 9.27
CA GLN A 59 4.50 11.91 8.61
C GLN A 59 3.42 10.97 8.06
N ARG A 60 2.23 11.01 8.66
CA ARG A 60 1.09 10.20 8.21
C ARG A 60 0.68 10.64 6.80
N SER A 61 0.91 9.78 5.80
CA SER A 61 0.49 10.00 4.41
C SER A 61 -0.40 8.85 3.92
N SER A 62 -1.28 9.14 2.96
CA SER A 62 -2.09 8.15 2.22
C SER A 62 -1.36 7.57 1.00
N ARG A 63 -0.15 8.09 0.73
CA ARG A 63 0.78 7.66 -0.31
C ARG A 63 2.11 7.29 0.32
N LEU A 64 2.55 6.06 0.12
CA LEU A 64 3.81 5.53 0.61
C LEU A 64 4.79 5.33 -0.56
N PHE A 65 5.97 5.92 -0.44
CA PHE A 65 7.07 5.74 -1.37
C PHE A 65 8.14 4.86 -0.71
N ILE A 66 8.57 3.81 -1.40
CA ILE A 66 9.62 2.89 -0.91
C ILE A 66 10.68 2.77 -1.99
N SER A 67 11.90 3.22 -1.68
CA SER A 67 13.06 3.05 -2.58
C SER A 67 13.42 1.58 -2.71
N LYS A 68 13.76 1.16 -3.94
CA LYS A 68 14.26 -0.19 -4.23
C LYS A 68 15.43 -0.57 -3.34
N ASP A 69 16.31 0.37 -3.00
CA ASP A 69 17.49 0.14 -2.18
C ASP A 69 17.17 -0.30 -0.74
N THR A 70 15.93 -0.04 -0.30
CA THR A 70 15.45 -0.44 1.03
C THR A 70 14.68 -1.75 1.04
N MET A 71 14.45 -2.35 -0.14
CA MET A 71 13.69 -3.58 -0.31
C MET A 71 14.63 -4.79 -0.29
N GLN A 72 14.41 -5.70 0.65
CA GLN A 72 15.12 -6.97 0.66
C GLN A 72 14.41 -7.95 -0.27
N GLN A 73 15.15 -8.62 -1.17
CA GLN A 73 14.60 -9.61 -2.11
C GLN A 73 13.41 -9.08 -2.94
N ASN A 74 13.47 -7.81 -3.38
CA ASN A 74 12.39 -7.15 -4.12
C ASN A 74 11.02 -7.20 -3.41
N LYS A 75 11.03 -7.26 -2.07
CA LYS A 75 9.86 -7.26 -1.21
C LYS A 75 9.84 -5.99 -0.36
N ALA A 76 8.65 -5.44 -0.18
CA ALA A 76 8.38 -4.38 0.79
C ALA A 76 7.20 -4.76 1.66
N ASP A 77 7.36 -4.66 2.98
CA ASP A 77 6.29 -4.82 3.95
C ASP A 77 5.83 -3.44 4.44
N PHE A 78 4.53 -3.28 4.67
CA PHE A 78 3.96 -2.04 5.17
C PHE A 78 2.87 -2.30 6.20
N THR A 79 2.69 -1.33 7.07
CA THR A 79 1.53 -1.25 7.97
C THR A 79 0.79 0.06 7.76
N ALA A 80 -0.52 0.02 7.86
CA ALA A 80 -1.38 1.18 7.78
C ALA A 80 -2.56 1.08 8.73
N MET A 81 -3.29 2.17 8.89
CA MET A 81 -4.43 2.25 9.79
C MET A 81 -5.49 3.21 9.26
N ILE A 82 -6.76 2.90 9.55
CA ILE A 82 -7.89 3.81 9.41
C ILE A 82 -8.37 4.14 10.83
N THR A 83 -8.47 5.42 11.18
CA THR A 83 -8.77 5.83 12.57
C THR A 83 -10.21 6.31 12.79
N PHE A 84 -10.99 6.51 11.73
CA PHE A 84 -12.38 6.93 11.86
C PHE A 84 -13.30 5.71 11.92
N GLU A 85 -14.47 5.88 12.54
CA GLU A 85 -15.50 4.84 12.60
C GLU A 85 -16.38 4.91 11.33
N PRO A 86 -16.54 3.81 10.59
CA PRO A 86 -17.39 3.80 9.41
C PRO A 86 -18.87 3.90 9.79
N THR A 87 -19.60 4.83 9.16
CA THR A 87 -21.07 4.88 9.27
C THR A 87 -21.76 3.89 8.32
N GLN A 88 -21.01 3.40 7.32
CA GLN A 88 -21.44 2.43 6.34
C GLN A 88 -20.23 1.61 5.86
N LYS A 89 -20.50 0.51 5.17
CA LYS A 89 -19.44 -0.29 4.55
C LYS A 89 -18.77 0.48 3.41
N HIS A 90 -17.45 0.48 3.38
CA HIS A 90 -16.65 1.06 2.31
C HIS A 90 -15.74 0.01 1.67
N ASP A 91 -15.42 0.20 0.40
CA ASP A 91 -14.32 -0.51 -0.25
C ASP A 91 -13.07 0.36 -0.21
N VAL A 92 -11.96 -0.22 0.22
CA VAL A 92 -10.64 0.41 0.23
C VAL A 92 -9.84 -0.15 -0.92
N LYS A 93 -9.52 0.72 -1.88
CA LYS A 93 -8.68 0.40 -3.03
C LYS A 93 -7.22 0.58 -2.63
N PHE A 94 -6.42 -0.46 -2.81
CA PHE A 94 -4.97 -0.41 -2.70
C PHE A 94 -4.36 -0.53 -4.09
N ARG A 95 -3.37 0.31 -4.38
CA ARG A 95 -2.63 0.27 -5.63
C ARG A 95 -1.14 0.35 -5.37
N ALA A 96 -0.40 -0.65 -5.82
CA ALA A 96 1.06 -0.64 -5.83
C ALA A 96 1.55 -0.39 -7.25
N SER A 97 2.56 0.46 -7.42
CA SER A 97 3.05 0.88 -8.73
C SER A 97 4.57 0.88 -8.76
N ILE A 98 5.16 0.36 -9.82
CA ILE A 98 6.60 0.42 -10.09
C ILE A 98 6.90 1.76 -10.76
N ILE A 99 7.89 2.48 -10.22
CA ILE A 99 8.37 3.73 -10.78
C ILE A 99 9.77 3.54 -11.35
N GLU A 100 9.92 3.87 -12.64
CA GLU A 100 11.16 3.88 -13.39
C GLU A 100 11.32 5.26 -14.06
N GLN A 101 12.39 5.98 -13.72
CA GLN A 101 12.69 7.33 -14.23
C GLN A 101 11.50 8.30 -14.15
N HIS A 102 10.90 8.39 -12.96
CA HIS A 102 9.71 9.21 -12.67
C HIS A 102 8.43 8.82 -13.42
N LYS A 103 8.43 7.72 -14.18
CA LYS A 103 7.26 7.19 -14.85
C LYS A 103 6.78 5.94 -14.14
N GLU A 104 5.47 5.79 -14.08
CA GLU A 104 4.92 4.49 -13.75
C GLU A 104 5.06 3.56 -14.95
N VAL A 105 5.58 2.35 -14.72
CA VAL A 105 5.73 1.33 -15.76
C VAL A 105 4.77 0.16 -15.58
N GLU A 106 4.44 -0.20 -14.34
CA GLU A 106 3.53 -1.30 -14.02
C GLU A 106 2.80 -1.06 -12.69
N ASN A 107 1.63 -1.68 -12.53
CA ASN A 107 0.87 -1.60 -11.28
C ASN A 107 0.02 -2.83 -10.98
N ASP A 108 -0.31 -3.00 -9.69
CA ASP A 108 -1.30 -3.97 -9.22
C ASP A 108 -2.31 -3.29 -8.31
N VAL A 109 -3.56 -3.77 -8.37
CA VAL A 109 -4.70 -3.19 -7.64
C VAL A 109 -5.48 -4.30 -6.95
N ILE A 110 -5.78 -4.09 -5.67
CA ILE A 110 -6.68 -4.94 -4.89
C ILE A 110 -7.68 -4.10 -4.12
N PHE A 111 -8.76 -4.75 -3.68
CA PHE A 111 -9.80 -4.16 -2.86
C PHE A 111 -9.92 -4.91 -1.54
N ALA A 112 -10.19 -4.16 -0.48
CA ALA A 112 -10.51 -4.65 0.85
C ALA A 112 -11.81 -3.99 1.33
N SER A 113 -12.54 -4.68 2.19
CA SER A 113 -13.76 -4.18 2.83
C SER A 113 -13.40 -3.46 4.12
N PHE A 114 -14.01 -2.31 4.38
CA PHE A 114 -13.91 -1.56 5.63
C PHE A 114 -15.29 -1.40 6.26
N SER A 115 -15.42 -1.85 7.51
CA SER A 115 -16.67 -1.90 8.28
C SER A 115 -16.42 -1.98 9.77
#